data_AF-A0A3M1YGA7-F1
#
_entry.id   AF-A0A3M1YGA7-F1
#
_cell.length_a   1.000
_cell.length_b   1.000
_cell.length_c   1.000
_cell.angle_alpha   90.00
_cell.angle_beta   90.00
_cell.angle_gamma   90.00
#
_symmetry.space_group_name_H-M   'P 1'
#
loop_
_entity.id
_entity.type
_entity.pdbx_description
1 polymer ?
#
loop_
_entity_poly.entity_id
_entity_poly.type
_entity_poly.pdbx_seq_one_letter_code
_entity_poly.pdbx_strand_id
1 'polypeptide(L)'
;MFIISEIAPQFSGRTEVAEQMILQSKLAGADAVKVQLYTPTQFGEERAYLSMPFEQLKHLKEFADKLNIPLFATPFTQERLEWCLDLKLPYLKVAARMHREMPDLVEKIMQQNIPTFVSIPSDMNPEEVKKYDHAVYLYCIVKYPTRLDEFSMPDFSNSIFQGISDHTLGYAGALYAAAHGAKYLEKHFTLRYSHQFKTEQAHLGSMTMEDLALIKNTSKEFEIIRGEFPKNP
;
A
#
# COMPACT_ATOMS: atom_id res chain seq x y z
N MET A 1 0.28 4.04 -14.44
CA MET A 1 0.58 4.18 -13.00
C MET A 1 0.43 2.82 -12.35
N PHE A 2 1.35 2.43 -11.47
CA PHE A 2 1.29 1.19 -10.71
C PHE A 2 0.52 1.40 -9.40
N ILE A 3 -0.56 0.67 -9.19
CA ILE A 3 -1.49 0.85 -8.06
C ILE A 3 -1.45 -0.35 -7.13
N ILE A 4 -1.14 -0.09 -5.87
CA ILE A 4 -1.17 -1.02 -4.74
C ILE A 4 -2.50 -0.85 -4.01
N SER A 5 -3.27 -1.92 -3.93
CA SER A 5 -4.49 -2.01 -3.14
C SER A 5 -4.17 -2.56 -1.75
N GLU A 6 -4.16 -1.70 -0.73
CA GLU A 6 -3.91 -2.08 0.67
C GLU A 6 -5.21 -2.56 1.33
N ILE A 7 -5.35 -3.86 1.59
CA ILE A 7 -6.63 -4.42 2.08
C ILE A 7 -6.69 -4.54 3.61
N ALA A 8 -5.57 -4.35 4.31
CA ALA A 8 -5.54 -4.41 5.77
C ALA A 8 -5.77 -3.02 6.38
N PRO A 9 -6.46 -2.90 7.54
CA PRO A 9 -7.16 -3.96 8.27
C PRO A 9 -8.63 -4.19 7.83
N GLN A 10 -9.09 -3.63 6.71
CA GLN A 10 -10.51 -3.57 6.30
C GLN A 10 -11.20 -4.92 6.02
N PHE A 11 -10.45 -6.04 6.05
CA PHE A 11 -11.00 -7.39 5.89
C PHE A 11 -11.61 -7.97 7.19
N SER A 12 -11.53 -7.23 8.30
CA SER A 12 -12.11 -7.60 9.60
C SER A 12 -11.68 -8.98 10.13
N GLY A 13 -10.46 -9.44 9.81
CA GLY A 13 -9.95 -10.75 10.21
C GLY A 13 -10.48 -11.94 9.40
N ARG A 14 -11.43 -11.72 8.48
CA ARG A 14 -12.14 -12.79 7.76
C ARG A 14 -11.50 -13.09 6.41
N THR A 15 -11.16 -14.36 6.18
CA THR A 15 -10.50 -14.82 4.95
C THR A 15 -11.35 -14.54 3.71
N GLU A 16 -12.65 -14.82 3.78
CA GLU A 16 -13.57 -14.69 2.65
C GLU A 16 -13.73 -13.23 2.22
N VAL A 17 -13.65 -12.30 3.19
CA VAL A 17 -13.66 -10.87 2.92
C VAL A 17 -12.37 -10.44 2.25
N ALA A 18 -11.22 -10.93 2.72
CA ALA A 18 -9.93 -10.65 2.08
C ALA A 18 -9.88 -11.19 0.64
N GLU A 19 -10.38 -12.40 0.39
CA GLU A 19 -10.53 -12.96 -0.97
C GLU A 19 -11.41 -12.08 -1.86
N GLN A 20 -12.56 -11.65 -1.35
CA GLN A 20 -13.45 -10.75 -2.07
C GLN A 20 -12.75 -9.43 -2.41
N MET A 21 -12.00 -8.86 -1.47
CA MET A 21 -11.23 -7.64 -1.69
C MET A 21 -10.15 -7.85 -2.75
N ILE A 22 -9.36 -8.93 -2.68
CA ILE A 22 -8.34 -9.28 -3.69
C ILE A 22 -8.98 -9.38 -5.08
N LEU A 23 -10.11 -10.08 -5.19
CA LEU A 23 -10.83 -10.25 -6.45
C LEU A 23 -11.30 -8.90 -7.01
N GLN A 24 -11.92 -8.05 -6.20
CA GLN A 24 -12.37 -6.73 -6.63
C GLN A 24 -11.21 -5.81 -7.00
N SER A 25 -10.11 -5.83 -6.24
CA SER A 25 -8.88 -5.09 -6.56
C SER A 25 -8.35 -5.49 -7.94
N LYS A 26 -8.28 -6.79 -8.23
CA LYS A 26 -7.86 -7.30 -9.54
C LYS A 26 -8.80 -6.86 -10.65
N LEU A 27 -10.11 -7.01 -10.46
CA LEU A 27 -11.12 -6.65 -11.47
C LEU A 27 -11.14 -5.15 -11.78
N ALA A 28 -10.85 -4.29 -10.79
CA ALA A 28 -10.74 -2.85 -10.97
C ALA A 28 -9.37 -2.38 -11.51
N GLY A 29 -8.41 -3.30 -11.69
CA GLY A 29 -7.13 -3.00 -12.34
C GLY A 29 -5.99 -2.59 -11.41
N ALA A 30 -6.03 -2.97 -10.13
CA ALA A 30 -4.84 -2.90 -9.28
C ALA A 30 -3.70 -3.77 -9.84
N ASP A 31 -2.47 -3.31 -9.65
CA ASP A 31 -1.27 -4.01 -10.11
C ASP A 31 -0.70 -4.94 -9.02
N ALA A 32 -1.00 -4.68 -7.74
CA ALA A 32 -0.68 -5.56 -6.62
C ALA A 32 -1.65 -5.36 -5.45
N VAL A 33 -1.75 -6.38 -4.58
CA VAL A 33 -2.51 -6.33 -3.32
C VAL A 33 -1.54 -6.43 -2.14
N LYS A 34 -1.73 -5.58 -1.14
CA LYS A 34 -0.91 -5.55 0.07
C LYS A 34 -1.73 -5.88 1.32
N VAL A 35 -1.12 -6.67 2.20
CA VAL A 35 -1.59 -6.95 3.57
C VAL A 35 -0.59 -6.45 4.61
N GLN A 36 -0.99 -6.46 5.88
CA GLN A 36 -0.13 -6.13 7.02
C GLN A 36 0.00 -7.32 7.95
N LEU A 37 1.22 -7.60 8.37
CA LEU A 37 1.55 -8.72 9.23
C LEU A 37 2.14 -8.21 10.54
N TYR A 38 1.36 -8.29 11.61
CA TYR A 38 1.73 -7.84 12.96
C TYR A 38 1.32 -8.87 14.01
N THR A 39 1.75 -8.69 15.25
CA THR A 39 1.28 -9.54 16.36
C THR A 39 -0.09 -9.07 16.86
N PRO A 40 -0.90 -9.94 17.48
CA PRO A 40 -2.26 -9.60 17.92
C PRO A 40 -2.35 -8.35 18.81
N THR A 41 -1.30 -8.06 19.58
CA THR A 41 -1.30 -6.95 20.55
C THR A 41 -0.52 -5.72 20.08
N GLN A 42 0.20 -5.81 18.94
CA GLN A 42 1.12 -4.76 18.49
C GLN A 42 0.46 -3.40 18.29
N PHE A 43 -0.82 -3.38 17.91
CA PHE A 43 -1.58 -2.16 17.66
C PHE A 43 -2.83 -2.02 18.54
N GLY A 44 -2.84 -2.68 19.70
CA GLY A 44 -3.98 -2.71 20.63
C GLY A 44 -4.63 -4.09 20.69
N GLU A 45 -4.93 -4.57 21.90
CA GLU A 45 -5.52 -5.89 22.13
C GLU A 45 -6.91 -6.02 21.48
N GLU A 46 -7.64 -4.91 21.39
CA GLU A 46 -8.94 -4.84 20.71
C GLU A 46 -8.84 -5.13 19.20
N ARG A 47 -7.63 -5.07 18.63
CA ARG A 47 -7.34 -5.36 17.22
C ARG A 47 -6.79 -6.76 17.00
N ALA A 48 -6.70 -7.60 18.04
CA ALA A 48 -6.14 -8.95 17.94
C ALA A 48 -6.80 -9.81 16.84
N TYR A 49 -8.11 -9.67 16.66
CA TYR A 49 -8.87 -10.39 15.64
C TYR A 49 -8.51 -10.02 14.20
N LEU A 50 -7.81 -8.89 13.99
CA LEU A 50 -7.32 -8.44 12.69
C LEU A 50 -5.96 -9.03 12.32
N SER A 51 -5.27 -9.65 13.28
CA SER A 51 -3.99 -10.31 13.01
C SER A 51 -4.19 -11.55 12.15
N MET A 52 -3.31 -11.71 11.17
CA MET A 52 -3.38 -12.79 10.18
C MET A 52 -2.39 -13.90 10.58
N PRO A 53 -2.85 -15.15 10.81
CA PRO A 53 -1.95 -16.28 10.99
C PRO A 53 -1.28 -16.69 9.65
N PHE A 54 -0.16 -17.42 9.75
CA PHE A 54 0.62 -17.84 8.57
C PHE A 54 -0.21 -18.61 7.54
N GLU A 55 -1.05 -19.55 7.97
CA GLU A 55 -1.89 -20.33 7.06
C GLU A 55 -2.90 -19.45 6.31
N GLN A 56 -3.41 -18.39 6.93
CA GLN A 56 -4.29 -17.44 6.25
C GLN A 56 -3.51 -16.64 5.19
N LEU A 57 -2.30 -16.16 5.51
CA LEU A 57 -1.44 -15.48 4.53
C LEU A 57 -1.12 -16.38 3.34
N LYS A 58 -0.73 -17.64 3.60
CA LYS A 58 -0.41 -18.64 2.59
C LYS A 58 -1.63 -18.90 1.68
N HIS A 59 -2.80 -19.10 2.26
CA HIS A 59 -4.05 -19.27 1.52
C HIS A 59 -4.37 -18.07 0.63
N LEU A 60 -4.26 -16.85 1.15
CA LEU A 60 -4.52 -15.63 0.37
C LEU A 60 -3.50 -15.44 -0.76
N LYS A 61 -2.24 -15.82 -0.53
CA LYS A 61 -1.23 -15.83 -1.59
C LYS A 61 -1.60 -16.79 -2.70
N GLU A 62 -1.96 -18.03 -2.37
CA GLU A 62 -2.38 -19.04 -3.37
C GLU A 62 -3.64 -18.59 -4.14
N PHE A 63 -4.56 -17.90 -3.47
CA PHE A 63 -5.73 -17.29 -4.11
C PHE A 63 -5.33 -16.17 -5.09
N ALA A 64 -4.45 -15.26 -4.67
CA ALA A 64 -3.97 -14.15 -5.51
C ALA A 64 -3.17 -14.65 -6.73
N ASP A 65 -2.36 -15.71 -6.57
CA ASP A 65 -1.64 -16.36 -7.66
C ASP A 65 -2.59 -16.88 -8.74
N LYS A 66 -3.68 -17.55 -8.34
CA LYS A 66 -4.71 -18.05 -9.29
C LYS A 66 -5.35 -16.91 -10.10
N LEU A 67 -5.45 -15.72 -9.51
CA LEU A 67 -5.97 -14.52 -10.15
C LEU A 67 -4.89 -13.74 -10.95
N ASN A 68 -3.63 -14.19 -10.93
CA ASN A 68 -2.49 -13.48 -11.51
C ASN A 68 -2.38 -12.03 -11.00
N ILE A 69 -2.47 -11.84 -9.68
CA ILE A 69 -2.18 -10.57 -9.02
C ILE A 69 -1.13 -10.80 -7.92
N PRO A 70 -0.02 -10.06 -7.91
CA PRO A 70 0.96 -10.13 -6.84
C PRO A 70 0.32 -9.78 -5.49
N LEU A 71 0.40 -10.69 -4.54
CA LEU A 71 0.14 -10.42 -3.12
C LEU A 71 1.46 -10.26 -2.38
N PHE A 72 1.56 -9.21 -1.57
CA PHE A 72 2.73 -8.95 -0.74
C PHE A 72 2.34 -8.31 0.59
N ALA A 73 3.32 -8.06 1.46
CA ALA A 73 3.04 -7.66 2.83
C ALA A 73 3.96 -6.57 3.39
N THR A 74 3.46 -5.89 4.41
CA THR A 74 4.25 -5.12 5.38
C THR A 74 4.53 -6.00 6.61
N PRO A 75 5.75 -6.53 6.79
CA PRO A 75 6.11 -7.28 8.00
C PRO A 75 6.50 -6.34 9.14
N PHE A 76 5.78 -6.41 10.26
CA PHE A 76 6.03 -5.58 11.46
C PHE A 76 6.84 -6.29 12.56
N THR A 77 7.30 -7.53 12.31
CA THR A 77 8.25 -8.25 13.18
C THR A 77 9.24 -9.09 12.34
N GLN A 78 10.31 -9.56 12.97
CA GLN A 78 11.27 -10.51 12.37
C GLN A 78 10.58 -11.79 11.89
N GLU A 79 9.73 -12.39 12.74
CA GLU A 79 8.96 -13.58 12.39
C GLU A 79 8.04 -13.34 11.16
N ARG A 80 7.38 -12.18 11.11
CA ARG A 80 6.53 -11.83 9.96
C ARG A 80 7.34 -11.57 8.69
N LEU A 81 8.58 -11.10 8.80
CA LEU A 81 9.50 -11.00 7.67
C LEU A 81 9.89 -12.38 7.15
N GLU A 82 10.21 -13.33 8.04
CA GLU A 82 10.52 -14.72 7.68
C GLU A 82 9.37 -15.37 6.90
N TRP A 83 8.13 -15.13 7.30
CA TRP A 83 6.95 -15.60 6.57
C TRP A 83 6.89 -15.09 5.13
N CYS A 84 7.22 -13.81 4.91
CA CYS A 84 7.29 -13.23 3.57
C CYS A 84 8.33 -13.93 2.70
N LEU A 85 9.48 -14.30 3.29
CA LEU A 85 10.58 -14.98 2.60
C LEU A 85 10.22 -16.43 2.27
N ASP A 86 9.62 -17.15 3.23
CA ASP A 86 9.19 -18.54 3.07
C ASP A 86 8.16 -18.68 1.94
N LEU A 87 7.23 -17.74 1.85
CA LEU A 87 6.21 -17.69 0.79
C LEU A 87 6.71 -17.05 -0.50
N LYS A 88 7.96 -16.55 -0.52
CA LYS A 88 8.60 -15.89 -1.66
C LYS A 88 7.74 -14.77 -2.23
N LEU A 89 7.24 -13.90 -1.35
CA LEU A 89 6.43 -12.75 -1.78
C LEU A 89 7.28 -11.87 -2.74
N PRO A 90 6.72 -11.42 -3.87
CA PRO A 90 7.48 -10.73 -4.92
C PRO A 90 7.93 -9.32 -4.52
N TYR A 91 7.29 -8.75 -3.49
CA TYR A 91 7.59 -7.42 -2.96
C TYR A 91 7.62 -7.45 -1.43
N LEU A 92 8.28 -6.46 -0.84
CA LEU A 92 8.14 -6.11 0.58
C LEU A 92 7.66 -4.66 0.72
N LYS A 93 7.13 -4.32 1.91
CA LYS A 93 6.75 -2.95 2.26
C LYS A 93 7.42 -2.53 3.57
N VAL A 94 7.96 -1.31 3.58
CA VAL A 94 8.30 -0.57 4.80
C VAL A 94 7.26 0.53 5.01
N ALA A 95 6.48 0.46 6.09
CA ALA A 95 5.51 1.51 6.44
C ALA A 95 6.20 2.72 7.08
N ALA A 96 5.62 3.91 6.91
CA ALA A 96 6.22 5.18 7.34
C ALA A 96 6.58 5.23 8.83
N ARG A 97 5.73 4.65 9.67
CA ARG A 97 5.97 4.54 11.11
C ARG A 97 7.19 3.69 11.49
N MET A 98 7.56 2.73 10.63
CA MET A 98 8.63 1.79 10.92
C MET A 98 10.00 2.47 11.03
N HIS A 99 10.20 3.58 10.30
CA HIS A 99 11.44 4.36 10.39
C HIS A 99 11.70 4.87 11.82
N ARG A 100 10.66 5.16 12.60
CA ARG A 100 10.78 5.63 13.99
C ARG A 100 10.65 4.50 15.01
N GLU A 101 9.73 3.57 14.75
CA GLU A 101 9.33 2.55 15.73
C GLU A 101 10.18 1.28 15.67
N MET A 102 10.81 0.97 14.53
CA MET A 102 11.53 -0.28 14.30
C MET A 102 12.64 -0.15 13.23
N PRO A 103 13.58 0.80 13.38
CA PRO A 103 14.63 1.06 12.39
C PRO A 103 15.48 -0.19 12.10
N ASP A 104 15.77 -1.02 13.10
CA ASP A 104 16.51 -2.28 12.92
C ASP A 104 15.77 -3.26 12.00
N LEU A 105 14.44 -3.32 12.07
CA LEU A 105 13.65 -4.17 11.18
C LEU A 105 13.62 -3.58 9.76
N VAL A 106 13.57 -2.25 9.63
CA VAL A 106 13.69 -1.58 8.32
C VAL A 106 15.00 -1.98 7.65
N GLU A 107 16.13 -1.92 8.36
CA GLU A 107 17.42 -2.33 7.80
C GLU A 107 17.40 -3.80 7.35
N LYS A 108 16.88 -4.71 8.17
CA LYS A 108 16.77 -6.14 7.82
C LYS A 108 15.90 -6.40 6.60
N ILE A 109 14.77 -5.68 6.46
CA ILE A 109 13.90 -5.74 5.28
C ILE A 109 14.68 -5.32 4.03
N MET A 110 15.36 -4.17 4.09
CA MET A 110 16.13 -3.65 2.95
C MET A 110 17.34 -4.53 2.58
N GLN A 111 17.92 -5.25 3.54
CA GLN A 111 19.02 -6.19 3.29
C GLN A 111 18.60 -7.46 2.53
N GLN A 112 17.29 -7.76 2.43
CA GLN A 112 16.83 -8.92 1.66
C GLN A 112 17.03 -8.76 0.15
N ASN A 113 17.27 -7.54 -0.33
CA ASN A 113 17.44 -7.22 -1.76
C ASN A 113 16.26 -7.69 -2.63
N ILE A 114 15.06 -7.66 -2.05
CA ILE A 114 13.77 -7.92 -2.71
C ILE A 114 13.16 -6.56 -3.08
N PRO A 115 12.53 -6.40 -4.26
CA PRO A 115 11.83 -5.17 -4.62
C PRO A 115 10.93 -4.65 -3.48
N THR A 116 11.19 -3.44 -2.98
CA THR A 116 10.57 -2.95 -1.74
C THR A 116 9.93 -1.58 -1.92
N PHE A 117 8.68 -1.43 -1.50
CA PHE A 117 7.99 -0.14 -1.43
C PHE A 117 8.22 0.50 -0.06
N VAL A 118 8.81 1.69 -0.01
CA VAL A 118 9.19 2.38 1.24
C VAL A 118 8.38 3.66 1.37
N SER A 119 7.50 3.74 2.37
CA SER A 119 6.78 4.99 2.65
C SER A 119 7.65 5.82 3.57
N ILE A 120 8.03 7.03 3.16
CA ILE A 120 8.73 8.00 4.02
C ILE A 120 7.68 9.01 4.50
N PRO A 121 7.59 9.26 5.82
CA PRO A 121 6.60 10.18 6.35
C PRO A 121 6.91 11.64 5.94
N SER A 122 5.86 12.43 5.73
CA SER A 122 5.93 13.81 5.22
C SER A 122 6.74 14.78 6.09
N ASP A 123 6.92 14.45 7.36
CA ASP A 123 7.64 15.21 8.39
C ASP A 123 9.08 14.68 8.60
N MET A 124 9.56 13.76 7.76
CA MET A 124 10.93 13.26 7.78
C MET A 124 11.72 13.77 6.58
N ASN A 125 12.98 14.13 6.80
CA ASN A 125 13.87 14.50 5.72
C ASN A 125 14.24 13.26 4.89
N PRO A 126 13.90 13.21 3.59
CA PRO A 126 14.22 12.05 2.76
C PRO A 126 15.73 11.76 2.68
N GLU A 127 16.60 12.75 2.85
CA GLU A 127 18.06 12.56 2.81
C GLU A 127 18.61 11.72 3.99
N GLU A 128 17.86 11.60 5.08
CA GLU A 128 18.23 10.78 6.24
C GLU A 128 17.94 9.29 6.01
N VAL A 129 17.15 8.95 5.00
CA VAL A 129 16.78 7.57 4.67
C VAL A 129 17.80 6.98 3.70
N LYS A 130 18.52 5.93 4.11
CA LYS A 130 19.45 5.21 3.23
C LYS A 130 18.75 4.71 1.96
N LYS A 131 19.41 4.92 0.81
CA LYS A 131 18.88 4.56 -0.51
C LYS A 131 19.34 3.17 -0.96
N TYR A 132 18.46 2.54 -1.72
CA TYR A 132 18.57 1.18 -2.25
C TYR A 132 17.95 1.18 -3.65
N ASP A 133 18.65 0.58 -4.61
CA ASP A 133 18.24 0.58 -6.03
C ASP A 133 17.02 -0.30 -6.30
N HIS A 134 16.80 -1.31 -5.46
CA HIS A 134 15.62 -2.18 -5.51
C HIS A 134 14.37 -1.56 -4.83
N ALA A 135 14.43 -0.28 -4.42
CA ALA A 135 13.37 0.35 -3.65
C ALA A 135 12.61 1.43 -4.45
N VAL A 136 11.30 1.48 -4.20
CA VAL A 136 10.40 2.55 -4.66
C VAL A 136 9.99 3.38 -3.45
N TYR A 137 10.32 4.67 -3.44
CA TYR A 137 10.01 5.57 -2.33
C TYR A 137 8.68 6.29 -2.57
N LEU A 138 7.79 6.19 -1.58
CA LEU A 138 6.45 6.77 -1.57
C LEU A 138 6.38 7.86 -0.51
N TYR A 139 5.85 9.03 -0.87
CA TYR A 139 5.55 10.08 0.10
C TYR A 139 4.27 9.74 0.87
N CYS A 140 4.27 9.95 2.18
CA CYS A 140 3.17 9.51 3.03
C CYS A 140 2.85 10.54 4.12
N ILE A 141 1.61 11.02 4.13
CA ILE A 141 1.06 11.76 5.27
C ILE A 141 0.44 10.73 6.21
N VAL A 142 0.99 10.59 7.43
CA VAL A 142 0.59 9.56 8.40
C VAL A 142 -0.64 10.03 9.20
N LYS A 143 -1.77 10.19 8.53
CA LYS A 143 -3.06 10.61 9.11
C LYS A 143 -4.20 9.85 8.45
N TYR A 144 -5.13 9.33 9.25
CA TYR A 144 -6.19 8.42 8.79
C TYR A 144 -7.57 8.91 9.24
N PRO A 145 -8.34 9.61 8.40
CA PRO A 145 -7.98 10.09 7.05
C PRO A 145 -7.21 11.43 7.08
N THR A 146 -6.42 11.68 6.04
CA THR A 146 -5.86 13.00 5.73
C THR A 146 -6.96 13.87 5.12
N ARG A 147 -7.17 15.08 5.63
CA ARG A 147 -8.13 16.00 4.99
C ARG A 147 -7.53 16.56 3.70
N LEU A 148 -8.39 16.89 2.73
CA LEU A 148 -7.92 17.42 1.44
C LEU A 148 -7.19 18.77 1.58
N ASP A 149 -7.57 19.60 2.55
CA ASP A 149 -6.89 20.87 2.85
C ASP A 149 -5.55 20.71 3.60
N GLU A 150 -5.24 19.49 4.04
CA GLU A 150 -3.95 19.11 4.63
C GLU A 150 -3.10 18.29 3.66
N PHE A 151 -3.60 18.04 2.45
CA PHE A 151 -2.87 17.28 1.46
C PHE A 151 -1.66 18.07 0.96
N SER A 152 -0.52 17.39 0.92
CA SER A 152 0.71 17.84 0.29
C SER A 152 1.32 16.67 -0.48
N MET A 153 2.14 16.98 -1.47
CA MET A 153 2.91 16.01 -2.22
C MET A 153 4.29 16.60 -2.55
N PRO A 154 5.31 15.76 -2.75
CA PRO A 154 6.62 16.23 -3.16
C PRO A 154 6.60 16.62 -4.64
N ASP A 155 7.66 17.29 -5.09
CA ASP A 155 7.96 17.37 -6.52
C ASP A 155 8.54 16.03 -6.99
N PHE A 156 7.77 15.25 -7.75
CA PHE A 156 8.21 13.94 -8.26
C PHE A 156 9.34 14.03 -9.28
N SER A 157 9.58 15.19 -9.90
CA SER A 157 10.64 15.36 -10.90
C SER A 157 12.00 15.61 -10.26
N ASN A 158 12.02 16.25 -9.08
CA ASN A 158 13.24 16.71 -8.41
C ASN A 158 13.46 16.09 -7.03
N SER A 159 12.77 14.99 -6.72
CA SER A 159 12.92 14.27 -5.45
C SER A 159 13.10 12.77 -5.67
N ILE A 160 13.41 12.06 -4.60
CA ILE A 160 13.52 10.60 -4.59
C ILE A 160 12.16 9.90 -4.73
N PHE A 161 11.07 10.64 -4.53
CA PHE A 161 9.74 10.09 -4.44
C PHE A 161 9.23 9.76 -5.84
N GLN A 162 8.71 8.54 -6.00
CA GLN A 162 8.17 8.06 -7.27
C GLN A 162 6.64 7.94 -7.21
N GLY A 163 6.04 8.22 -6.06
CA GLY A 163 4.62 8.04 -5.83
C GLY A 163 4.19 8.44 -4.42
N ILE A 164 2.94 8.12 -4.07
CA ILE A 164 2.39 8.40 -2.75
C ILE A 164 1.75 7.16 -2.11
N SER A 165 1.76 7.13 -0.80
CA SER A 165 0.93 6.27 0.05
C SER A 165 -0.15 7.17 0.66
N ASP A 166 -1.34 7.11 0.05
CA ASP A 166 -2.43 8.05 0.21
C ASP A 166 -3.44 7.60 1.27
N HIS A 167 -3.81 8.54 2.14
CA HIS A 167 -4.82 8.37 3.18
C HIS A 167 -5.90 9.46 3.11
N THR A 168 -5.96 10.21 2.01
CA THR A 168 -6.99 11.23 1.82
C THR A 168 -8.38 10.64 1.68
N LEU A 169 -9.39 11.44 2.01
CA LEU A 169 -10.79 11.12 1.73
C LEU A 169 -11.04 11.05 0.22
N GLY A 170 -11.70 9.98 -0.23
CA GLY A 170 -12.01 9.75 -1.64
C GLY A 170 -10.76 9.56 -2.50
N TYR A 171 -10.88 9.83 -3.80
CA TYR A 171 -9.82 9.60 -4.80
C TYR A 171 -9.12 10.87 -5.30
N ALA A 172 -9.51 12.05 -4.79
CA ALA A 172 -9.00 13.33 -5.30
C ALA A 172 -7.49 13.49 -5.12
N GLY A 173 -6.94 13.12 -3.95
CA GLY A 173 -5.49 13.17 -3.70
C GLY A 173 -4.71 12.23 -4.62
N ALA A 174 -5.21 11.01 -4.83
CA ALA A 174 -4.65 10.04 -5.76
C ALA A 174 -4.61 10.57 -7.21
N LEU A 175 -5.72 11.11 -7.72
CA LEU A 175 -5.77 11.68 -9.06
C LEU A 175 -4.90 12.92 -9.21
N TYR A 176 -4.86 13.78 -8.18
CA TYR A 176 -4.02 14.96 -8.19
C TYR A 176 -2.53 14.60 -8.27
N ALA A 177 -2.08 13.64 -7.46
CA ALA A 177 -0.70 13.14 -7.54
C ALA A 177 -0.41 12.47 -8.89
N ALA A 178 -1.35 11.67 -9.40
CA ALA A 178 -1.23 11.04 -10.71
C ALA A 178 -1.08 12.09 -11.83
N ALA A 179 -1.85 13.18 -11.79
CA ALA A 179 -1.76 14.28 -12.76
C ALA A 179 -0.39 14.96 -12.74
N HIS A 180 0.26 15.01 -11.58
CA HIS A 180 1.56 15.65 -11.37
C HIS A 180 2.76 14.69 -11.47
N GLY A 181 2.58 13.51 -12.05
CA GLY A 181 3.69 12.61 -12.41
C GLY A 181 4.00 11.51 -11.39
N ALA A 182 3.14 11.28 -10.40
CA ALA A 182 3.25 10.08 -9.56
C ALA A 182 3.14 8.81 -10.43
N LYS A 183 4.15 7.94 -10.35
CA LYS A 183 4.21 6.66 -11.06
C LYS A 183 3.64 5.50 -10.24
N TYR A 184 3.63 5.66 -8.92
CA TYR A 184 3.13 4.68 -7.97
C TYR A 184 2.08 5.28 -7.03
N LEU A 185 1.07 4.49 -6.72
CA LEU A 185 0.04 4.81 -5.73
C LEU A 185 -0.17 3.62 -4.81
N GLU A 186 -0.15 3.86 -3.51
CA GLU A 186 -0.73 2.96 -2.52
C GLU A 186 -1.93 3.64 -1.87
N LYS A 187 -3.05 2.94 -1.77
CA LYS A 187 -4.23 3.41 -1.05
C LYS A 187 -4.95 2.23 -0.41
N HIS A 188 -5.53 2.46 0.78
CA HIS A 188 -6.37 1.46 1.43
C HIS A 188 -7.56 1.10 0.54
N PHE A 189 -8.07 -0.12 0.64
CA PHE A 189 -9.22 -0.61 -0.11
C PHE A 189 -10.34 -1.03 0.84
N THR A 190 -11.58 -0.79 0.45
CA THR A 190 -12.74 -1.21 1.23
C THR A 190 -13.90 -1.67 0.35
N LEU A 191 -14.69 -2.63 0.86
CA LEU A 191 -15.94 -3.05 0.22
C LEU A 191 -17.07 -2.03 0.46
N ARG A 192 -16.99 -1.23 1.53
CA ARG A 192 -17.97 -0.17 1.82
C ARG A 192 -17.39 0.83 2.83
N TYR A 193 -17.64 2.11 2.58
CA TYR A 193 -17.26 3.19 3.48
C TYR A 193 -17.94 3.14 4.86
N SER A 194 -19.15 2.57 4.92
CA SER A 194 -19.95 2.53 6.15
C SER A 194 -19.44 1.58 7.23
N HIS A 195 -18.42 0.77 6.94
CA HIS A 195 -17.77 -0.15 7.88
C HIS A 195 -16.89 0.56 8.93
N GLN A 196 -17.35 1.67 9.51
CA GLN A 196 -16.59 2.51 10.46
C GLN A 196 -16.30 1.83 11.82
N PHE A 197 -15.76 0.61 11.81
CA PHE A 197 -15.30 -0.08 12.99
C PHE A 197 -14.15 0.69 13.60
N LYS A 198 -14.23 0.94 14.91
CA LYS A 198 -13.20 1.65 15.68
C LYS A 198 -11.81 1.02 15.55
N THR A 199 -11.75 -0.25 15.21
CA THR A 199 -10.53 -1.06 15.06
C THR A 199 -9.97 -1.07 13.64
N GLU A 200 -10.71 -0.53 12.66
CA GLU A 200 -10.41 -0.55 11.22
C GLU A 200 -10.36 0.88 10.62
N GLN A 201 -9.64 1.77 11.29
CA GLN A 201 -9.60 3.24 11.12
C GLN A 201 -9.37 3.82 9.70
N ALA A 202 -9.11 3.00 8.68
CA ALA A 202 -8.83 3.50 7.32
C ALA A 202 -10.02 3.45 6.35
N HIS A 203 -11.19 2.92 6.73
CA HIS A 203 -12.34 2.79 5.81
C HIS A 203 -12.72 4.09 5.08
N LEU A 204 -12.68 5.27 5.73
CA LEU A 204 -13.01 6.55 5.08
C LEU A 204 -11.95 7.02 4.07
N GLY A 205 -10.68 6.69 4.34
CA GLY A 205 -9.56 7.03 3.46
C GLY A 205 -9.27 5.96 2.39
N SER A 206 -10.05 4.87 2.40
CA SER A 206 -9.97 3.79 1.42
C SER A 206 -10.56 4.19 0.07
N MET A 207 -10.28 3.40 -0.96
CA MET A 207 -10.98 3.37 -2.24
C MET A 207 -11.86 2.12 -2.32
N THR A 208 -12.99 2.23 -3.01
CA THR A 208 -13.81 1.08 -3.42
C THR A 208 -13.35 0.51 -4.76
N MET A 209 -14.02 -0.54 -5.25
CA MET A 209 -13.78 -1.08 -6.58
C MET A 209 -13.99 -0.01 -7.66
N GLU A 210 -15.05 0.79 -7.53
CA GLU A 210 -15.41 1.86 -8.45
C GLU A 210 -14.36 2.97 -8.46
N ASP A 211 -13.91 3.38 -7.27
CA ASP A 211 -12.87 4.41 -7.12
C ASP A 211 -11.53 3.93 -7.69
N LEU A 212 -11.14 2.68 -7.43
CA LEU A 212 -9.91 2.10 -7.98
C LEU A 212 -9.94 2.06 -9.51
N ALA A 213 -11.06 1.63 -10.11
CA ALA A 213 -11.22 1.61 -11.55
C ALA A 213 -11.17 3.02 -12.16
N LEU A 214 -11.81 4.00 -11.51
CA LEU A 214 -11.73 5.41 -11.89
C LEU A 214 -10.28 5.91 -11.84
N ILE A 215 -9.58 5.70 -10.72
CA ILE A 215 -8.18 6.08 -10.57
C ILE A 215 -7.33 5.44 -11.68
N LYS A 216 -7.44 4.13 -11.90
CA LYS A 216 -6.63 3.43 -12.90
C LYS A 216 -6.82 4.00 -14.31
N ASN A 217 -8.06 4.24 -14.72
CA ASN A 217 -8.38 4.75 -16.04
C ASN A 217 -7.93 6.20 -16.21
N THR A 218 -8.28 7.08 -15.26
CA THR A 218 -7.92 8.51 -15.34
C THR A 218 -6.42 8.72 -15.22
N SER A 219 -5.70 7.98 -14.38
CA SER A 219 -4.24 8.07 -14.30
C SER A 219 -3.56 7.66 -15.60
N LYS A 220 -4.11 6.66 -16.33
CA LYS A 220 -3.62 6.30 -17.67
C LYS A 220 -3.82 7.43 -18.67
N GLU A 221 -4.97 8.10 -18.64
CA GLU A 221 -5.23 9.27 -19.48
C GLU A 221 -4.24 10.41 -19.20
N PHE A 222 -3.91 10.66 -17.92
CA PHE A 222 -2.90 11.65 -17.55
C PHE A 222 -1.50 11.29 -18.07
N GLU A 223 -1.10 10.02 -18.02
CA GLU A 223 0.17 9.56 -18.62
C GLU A 223 0.23 9.79 -20.13
N ILE A 224 -0.88 9.57 -20.84
CA ILE A 224 -1.00 9.85 -22.28
C ILE A 224 -0.86 11.36 -22.54
N ILE A 225 -1.55 12.19 -21.75
CA ILE A 225 -1.51 13.66 -21.87
C ILE A 225 -0.09 14.20 -21.65
N ARG A 226 0.64 13.65 -20.67
CA ARG A 226 2.04 14.03 -20.42
C ARG A 226 3.02 13.50 -21.47
N GLY A 227 2.59 12.62 -22.38
CA GLY A 227 3.44 11.99 -23.37
C GLY A 227 4.36 10.91 -22.79
N GLU A 228 4.03 10.36 -21.63
CA GLU A 228 4.79 9.30 -20.94
C GLU A 228 4.42 7.89 -21.42
N PHE A 229 3.33 7.77 -22.19
CA PHE A 229 3.03 6.52 -22.89
C PHE A 229 4.05 6.31 -24.01
N PRO A 230 4.63 5.10 -24.15
CA PRO A 230 5.44 4.80 -25.31
C PRO A 230 4.57 5.05 -26.55
N LYS A 231 4.94 6.08 -27.32
CA LYS A 231 4.48 6.20 -28.70
C LYS A 231 5.07 4.99 -29.39
N ASN A 232 4.31 3.91 -29.50
CA ASN A 232 4.74 2.82 -30.36
C ASN A 232 5.01 3.42 -31.76
N PRO A 233 6.14 3.06 -32.40
CA PRO A 233 6.38 3.40 -33.79
C PRO A 233 5.29 2.80 -34.71
#